data_AF-A0A842SGE7-F1
#
_entry.id   AF-A0A842SGE7-F1
#
_cell.length_a   1.000
_cell.length_b   1.000
_cell.length_c   1.000
_cell.angle_alpha   90.00
_cell.angle_beta   90.00
_cell.angle_gamma   90.00
#
_symmetry.space_group_name_H-M   'P 1'
#
loop_
_entity.id
_entity.type
_entity.pdbx_description
1 polymer ?
#
loop_
_entity_poly.entity_id
_entity_poly.type
_entity_poly.pdbx_seq_one_letter_code
_entity_poly.pdbx_strand_id
1 'polypeptide(L)'
;MTVWIPKGEFPSMQEDYSEMHGNWQGNILAYRTEIRQKAVIHLENLYRYMYYYLTEEGWVAPDGSKDYETYYFDLRKQTGERADVRIWWRMEMGPGFGPGGMAGIHPFLKYKLNIDFLCHNVKRIEMVHQGRKVKPFIGDVTVWIVSILELDYCGWFEKSGIMDIIKEYFVRRIYKRNIREHEVELRRITTRYAEDFKHFIGMLRPSEERKMIHPQKGFY
;
A
#
# COMPACT_ATOMS: atom_id res chain seq x y z
N MET A 1 17.24 8.15 6.64
CA MET A 1 15.78 8.03 6.45
C MET A 1 15.27 7.01 7.46
N THR A 2 14.80 7.48 8.61
CA THR A 2 14.26 6.61 9.67
C THR A 2 12.83 6.24 9.29
N VAL A 3 12.61 4.99 8.90
CA VAL A 3 11.26 4.42 8.74
C VAL A 3 10.70 4.28 10.16
N TRP A 4 9.96 5.28 10.61
CA TRP A 4 9.25 5.22 11.87
C TRP A 4 8.03 4.31 11.67
N ILE A 5 8.01 3.18 12.38
CA ILE A 5 6.87 2.26 12.43
C ILE A 5 6.06 2.65 13.67
N PRO A 6 4.90 3.32 13.53
CA PRO A 6 4.03 3.61 14.67
C PRO A 6 3.58 2.33 15.37
N LYS A 7 3.80 2.26 16.68
CA LYS A 7 3.14 1.33 17.59
C LYS A 7 1.75 1.87 17.97
N GLY A 8 0.89 2.10 16.98
CA GLY A 8 -0.50 2.53 17.17
C GLY A 8 -1.48 1.39 16.93
N GLU A 9 -2.63 1.42 17.62
CA GLU A 9 -3.76 0.52 17.37
C GLU A 9 -4.34 0.81 15.97
N PHE A 10 -4.15 -0.13 15.04
CA PHE A 10 -4.70 -0.04 13.68
C PHE A 10 -6.00 -0.85 13.60
N PRO A 11 -7.12 -0.25 13.17
CA PRO A 11 -8.44 -0.87 13.33
C PRO A 11 -8.75 -2.07 12.42
N SER A 12 -7.87 -2.46 11.47
CA SER A 12 -8.15 -3.54 10.50
C SER A 12 -6.96 -4.43 10.11
N MET A 13 -5.73 -4.11 10.54
CA MET A 13 -4.50 -4.84 10.12
C MET A 13 -3.80 -5.57 11.28
N GLN A 14 -4.49 -5.80 12.40
CA GLN A 14 -4.02 -6.64 13.51
C GLN A 14 -4.23 -8.15 13.24
N GLU A 15 -4.10 -8.59 11.98
CA GLU A 15 -3.71 -9.99 11.80
C GLU A 15 -2.25 -10.09 12.25
N ASP A 16 -1.95 -11.05 13.11
CA ASP A 16 -0.62 -11.36 13.63
C ASP A 16 0.35 -11.71 12.48
N TYR A 17 0.83 -10.70 11.76
CA TYR A 17 2.01 -10.81 10.92
C TYR A 17 3.22 -10.77 11.85
N SER A 18 3.34 -11.80 12.68
CA SER A 18 4.41 -11.94 13.66
C SER A 18 5.76 -11.74 12.96
N GLU A 19 6.58 -10.85 13.51
CA GLU A 19 7.99 -10.76 13.16
C GLU A 19 8.61 -12.13 13.46
N MET A 20 8.71 -12.98 12.45
CA MET A 20 9.10 -14.38 12.62
C MET A 20 10.57 -14.48 12.99
N HIS A 21 10.87 -14.41 14.27
CA HIS A 21 12.08 -14.97 14.85
C HIS A 21 11.98 -16.51 14.84
N GLY A 22 12.16 -17.14 13.67
CA GLY A 22 12.61 -18.55 13.57
C GLY A 22 11.60 -19.63 13.16
N ASN A 23 10.30 -19.38 13.21
CA ASN A 23 9.29 -20.28 12.63
C ASN A 23 8.95 -19.81 11.21
N TRP A 24 8.77 -20.71 10.23
CA TRP A 24 8.42 -20.37 8.83
C TRP A 24 6.95 -20.72 8.53
N GLN A 25 6.10 -20.54 9.53
CA GLN A 25 4.67 -20.84 9.47
C GLN A 25 3.89 -19.53 9.39
N GLY A 26 3.42 -19.20 8.18
CA GLY A 26 2.51 -18.08 7.97
C GLY A 26 2.98 -17.09 6.92
N ASN A 27 2.24 -15.99 6.85
CA ASN A 27 2.44 -14.89 5.92
C ASN A 27 3.66 -14.05 6.32
N ILE A 28 4.54 -13.74 5.36
CA ILE A 28 5.73 -12.91 5.59
C ILE A 28 5.39 -11.45 5.27
N LEU A 29 5.59 -10.55 6.23
CA LEU A 29 5.51 -9.11 5.99
C LEU A 29 6.73 -8.63 5.19
N ALA A 30 6.55 -8.35 3.90
CA ALA A 30 7.66 -7.91 3.04
C ALA A 30 7.96 -6.41 3.21
N TYR A 31 6.92 -5.57 3.32
CA TYR A 31 7.06 -4.13 3.46
C TYR A 31 5.82 -3.53 4.12
N ARG A 32 6.05 -2.51 4.95
CA ARG A 32 5.00 -1.72 5.59
C ARG A 32 5.43 -0.26 5.63
N THR A 33 4.54 0.62 5.22
CA THR A 33 4.74 2.06 5.40
C THR A 33 3.42 2.75 5.73
N GLU A 34 3.56 3.88 6.41
CA GLU A 34 2.47 4.80 6.68
C GLU A 34 2.85 6.17 6.14
N ILE A 35 1.91 6.77 5.43
CA ILE A 35 2.03 8.08 4.83
C ILE A 35 0.96 8.97 5.45
N ARG A 36 1.38 9.99 6.21
CA ARG A 36 0.49 11.01 6.77
C ARG A 36 0.81 12.36 6.16
N GLN A 37 -0.18 13.02 5.58
CA GLN A 37 -0.01 14.36 5.03
C GLN A 37 -1.31 15.16 5.07
N LYS A 38 -1.19 16.43 5.47
CA LYS A 38 -2.25 17.41 5.26
C LYS A 38 -2.09 17.99 3.86
N ALA A 39 -3.06 17.74 2.98
CA ALA A 39 -2.97 18.13 1.57
C ALA A 39 -4.31 18.60 1.02
N VAL A 40 -4.23 19.41 -0.04
CA VAL A 40 -5.37 19.69 -0.91
C VAL A 40 -5.43 18.59 -1.95
N ILE A 41 -6.46 17.76 -1.89
CA ILE A 41 -6.61 16.56 -2.69
C ILE A 41 -7.90 16.59 -3.50
N HIS A 42 -7.80 16.10 -4.73
CA HIS A 42 -8.96 15.71 -5.52
C HIS A 42 -9.12 14.19 -5.37
N LEU A 43 -9.95 13.77 -4.41
CA LEU A 43 -10.12 12.35 -4.05
C LEU A 43 -10.35 11.44 -5.27
N GLU A 44 -11.14 11.89 -6.23
CA GLU A 44 -11.41 11.14 -7.46
C GLU A 44 -10.17 10.93 -8.33
N ASN A 45 -9.28 11.92 -8.42
CA ASN A 45 -8.05 11.79 -9.22
C ASN A 45 -7.06 10.87 -8.53
N LEU A 46 -6.98 10.97 -7.19
CA LEU A 46 -6.17 10.07 -6.38
C LEU A 46 -6.62 8.62 -6.52
N TYR A 47 -7.94 8.39 -6.41
CA TYR A 47 -8.54 7.07 -6.61
C TYR A 47 -8.21 6.51 -8.00
N ARG A 48 -8.45 7.29 -9.06
CA ARG A 48 -8.15 6.89 -10.44
C ARG A 48 -6.66 6.59 -10.64
N TYR A 49 -5.78 7.43 -10.10
CA TYR A 49 -4.34 7.22 -10.17
C TYR A 49 -3.93 5.90 -9.53
N MET A 50 -4.35 5.65 -8.29
CA MET A 50 -4.06 4.41 -7.58
C MET A 50 -4.60 3.20 -8.35
N TYR A 51 -5.84 3.30 -8.84
CA TYR A 51 -6.49 2.22 -9.59
C TYR A 51 -5.69 1.87 -10.85
N TYR A 52 -5.40 2.86 -11.69
CA TYR A 52 -4.68 2.63 -12.94
C TYR A 52 -3.26 2.13 -12.71
N TYR A 53 -2.53 2.71 -11.76
CA TYR A 53 -1.17 2.26 -11.44
C TYR A 53 -1.17 0.77 -11.06
N LEU A 54 -2.08 0.36 -10.17
CA LEU A 54 -2.11 -1.03 -9.69
C LEU A 54 -2.60 -1.99 -10.77
N THR A 55 -3.56 -1.58 -11.60
CA THR A 55 -3.99 -2.38 -12.76
C THR A 55 -2.87 -2.54 -13.79
N GLU A 56 -2.09 -1.49 -14.07
CA GLU A 56 -0.96 -1.53 -15.00
C GLU A 56 0.17 -2.43 -14.49
N GLU A 57 0.42 -2.45 -13.18
CA GLU A 57 1.39 -3.34 -12.52
C GLU A 57 0.88 -4.79 -12.35
N GLY A 58 -0.33 -5.11 -12.84
CA GLY A 58 -0.85 -6.48 -12.87
C GLY A 58 -1.52 -6.95 -11.58
N TRP A 59 -1.90 -6.02 -10.69
CA TRP A 59 -2.66 -6.36 -9.49
C TRP A 59 -4.12 -6.67 -9.82
N VAL A 60 -4.66 -7.69 -9.17
CA VAL A 60 -6.04 -8.16 -9.31
C VAL A 60 -6.74 -8.23 -7.95
N ALA A 61 -8.06 -8.18 -7.94
CA ALA A 61 -8.82 -8.44 -6.73
C ALA A 61 -8.70 -9.92 -6.33
N PRO A 62 -8.89 -10.28 -5.04
CA PRO A 62 -8.72 -11.66 -4.57
C PRO A 62 -9.71 -12.66 -5.20
N ASP A 63 -10.87 -12.18 -5.62
CA ASP A 63 -11.89 -12.94 -6.34
C ASP A 63 -11.64 -12.98 -7.86
N GLY A 64 -10.56 -12.36 -8.34
CA GLY A 64 -10.24 -12.19 -9.76
C GLY A 64 -11.06 -11.10 -10.46
N SER A 65 -11.87 -10.34 -9.73
CA SER A 65 -12.60 -9.21 -10.28
C SER A 65 -11.69 -8.00 -10.53
N LYS A 66 -12.26 -6.96 -11.15
CA LYS A 66 -11.59 -5.66 -11.32
C LYS A 66 -11.80 -4.73 -10.13
N ASP A 67 -12.47 -5.19 -9.08
CA ASP A 67 -12.82 -4.36 -7.93
C ASP A 67 -11.90 -4.66 -6.74
N TYR A 68 -10.94 -3.77 -6.52
CA TYR A 68 -10.00 -3.87 -5.41
C TYR A 68 -10.64 -3.45 -4.08
N GLU A 69 -11.76 -2.74 -4.13
CA GLU A 69 -12.37 -2.09 -2.98
C GLU A 69 -13.19 -3.08 -2.16
N THR A 70 -12.65 -3.48 -1.01
CA THR A 70 -13.36 -4.37 -0.08
C THR A 70 -14.21 -3.62 0.92
N TYR A 71 -13.91 -2.34 1.14
CA TYR A 71 -14.64 -1.50 2.08
C TYR A 71 -14.59 -0.02 1.68
N TYR A 72 -15.75 0.62 1.79
CA TYR A 72 -15.91 2.06 1.62
C TYR A 72 -16.83 2.63 2.71
N PHE A 73 -16.40 3.74 3.31
CA PHE A 73 -17.17 4.44 4.33
C PHE A 73 -16.99 5.95 4.19
N ASP A 74 -18.11 6.68 4.06
CA ASP A 74 -18.18 8.14 3.94
C ASP A 74 -19.07 8.67 5.07
N LEU A 75 -18.45 9.22 6.11
CA LEU A 75 -19.14 9.87 7.21
C LEU A 75 -19.34 11.34 6.89
N ARG A 76 -20.58 11.82 6.97
CA ARG A 76 -20.94 13.22 6.73
C ARG A 76 -21.39 13.91 8.02
N LYS A 77 -20.99 15.16 8.19
CA LYS A 77 -21.49 16.04 9.26
C LYS A 77 -22.89 16.54 8.89
N GLN A 78 -23.63 17.02 9.90
CA GLN A 78 -24.94 17.65 9.68
C GLN A 78 -24.89 18.85 8.73
N THR A 79 -23.74 19.53 8.65
CA THR A 79 -23.48 20.64 7.71
C THR A 79 -23.31 20.20 6.26
N GLY A 80 -23.34 18.90 5.96
CA GLY A 80 -23.11 18.34 4.63
C GLY A 80 -21.64 18.18 4.24
N GLU A 81 -20.71 18.63 5.08
CA GLU A 81 -19.27 18.40 4.91
C GLU A 81 -18.92 16.93 5.21
N ARG A 82 -17.92 16.39 4.51
CA ARG A 82 -17.40 15.05 4.79
C ARG A 82 -16.53 15.12 6.05
N ALA A 83 -16.88 14.36 7.09
CA ALA A 83 -16.00 14.21 8.24
C ALA A 83 -14.84 13.31 7.86
N ASP A 84 -15.18 12.05 7.51
CA ASP A 84 -14.22 10.97 7.34
C ASP A 84 -14.54 10.19 6.07
N VAL A 85 -13.51 9.87 5.29
CA VAL A 85 -13.60 8.93 4.18
C VAL A 85 -12.61 7.80 4.42
N ARG A 86 -13.07 6.55 4.38
CA ARG A 86 -12.24 5.35 4.52
C ARG A 86 -12.43 4.46 3.32
N ILE A 87 -11.31 3.96 2.80
CA ILE A 87 -11.29 3.03 1.66
C ILE A 87 -10.27 1.95 1.98
N TRP A 88 -10.66 0.69 1.85
CA TRP A 88 -9.74 -0.45 1.97
C TRP A 88 -9.64 -1.19 0.67
N TRP A 89 -8.41 -1.32 0.19
CA TRP A 89 -8.09 -2.09 -1.00
C TRP A 89 -7.31 -3.34 -0.60
N ARG A 90 -7.77 -4.49 -1.07
CA ARG A 90 -7.12 -5.78 -0.88
C ARG A 90 -6.89 -6.36 -2.25
N MET A 91 -5.65 -6.74 -2.50
CA MET A 91 -5.23 -7.13 -3.84
C MET A 91 -4.22 -8.24 -3.78
N GLU A 92 -4.15 -8.96 -4.89
CA GLU A 92 -3.22 -10.04 -5.11
C GLU A 92 -2.57 -9.87 -6.48
N MET A 93 -1.32 -10.32 -6.64
CA MET A 93 -0.66 -10.21 -7.93
C MET A 93 -1.24 -11.25 -8.90
N GLY A 94 -1.61 -10.81 -10.11
CA GLY A 94 -2.17 -11.67 -11.13
C GLY A 94 -1.16 -12.66 -11.74
N PRO A 95 -1.64 -13.68 -12.49
CA PRO A 95 -0.78 -14.58 -13.25
C PRO A 95 0.08 -13.79 -14.25
N GLY A 96 1.37 -14.08 -14.33
CA GLY A 96 2.30 -13.38 -15.24
C GLY A 96 3.19 -12.34 -14.56
N PHE A 97 2.69 -11.69 -13.50
CA PHE A 97 3.38 -10.58 -12.80
C PHE A 97 3.85 -10.96 -11.40
N GLY A 98 3.38 -12.10 -10.88
CA GLY A 98 3.72 -12.63 -9.57
C GLY A 98 4.97 -13.53 -9.54
N PRO A 99 5.20 -14.23 -8.42
CA PRO A 99 6.39 -15.06 -8.20
C PRO A 99 6.54 -16.24 -9.18
N GLY A 100 5.49 -16.60 -9.93
CA GLY A 100 5.57 -17.60 -11.00
C GLY A 100 5.98 -17.04 -12.36
N GLY A 101 6.10 -15.71 -12.48
CA GLY A 101 6.44 -15.01 -13.71
C GLY A 101 5.52 -15.39 -14.88
N MET A 102 6.09 -15.45 -16.08
CA MET A 102 5.42 -15.84 -17.32
C MET A 102 4.82 -17.26 -17.28
N ALA A 103 5.29 -18.12 -16.37
CA ALA A 103 4.78 -19.48 -16.19
C ALA A 103 3.45 -19.53 -15.40
N GLY A 104 2.97 -18.38 -14.90
CA GLY A 104 1.66 -18.25 -14.25
C GLY A 104 1.75 -18.08 -12.74
N ILE A 105 0.82 -18.71 -12.01
CA ILE A 105 0.70 -18.59 -10.55
C ILE A 105 1.64 -19.60 -9.89
N HIS A 106 2.52 -19.13 -9.00
CA HIS A 106 3.37 -20.02 -8.21
C HIS A 106 2.51 -20.79 -7.20
N PRO A 107 2.58 -22.14 -7.14
CA PRO A 107 1.68 -22.94 -6.29
C PRO A 107 1.87 -22.70 -4.78
N PHE A 108 3.05 -22.22 -4.39
CA PHE A 108 3.41 -22.04 -2.98
C PHE A 108 3.48 -20.57 -2.53
N LEU A 109 3.58 -19.61 -3.44
CA LEU A 109 3.87 -18.21 -3.11
C LEU A 109 2.85 -17.30 -3.75
N LYS A 110 2.34 -16.35 -2.98
CA LYS A 110 1.41 -15.34 -3.49
C LYS A 110 1.73 -13.97 -2.93
N TYR A 111 1.72 -12.96 -3.80
CA TYR A 111 1.92 -11.58 -3.38
C TYR A 111 0.57 -10.97 -3.05
N LYS A 112 0.49 -10.37 -1.86
CA LYS A 112 -0.66 -9.61 -1.36
C LYS A 112 -0.26 -8.16 -1.14
N LEU A 113 -1.11 -7.23 -1.56
CA LEU A 113 -0.95 -5.80 -1.29
C LEU A 113 -2.24 -5.27 -0.68
N ASN A 114 -2.12 -4.75 0.54
CA ASN A 114 -3.19 -4.15 1.30
C ASN A 114 -2.92 -2.65 1.39
N ILE A 115 -3.88 -1.86 0.94
CA ILE A 115 -3.82 -0.40 1.03
C ILE A 115 -5.04 0.08 1.81
N ASP A 116 -4.81 0.73 2.93
CA ASP A 116 -5.87 1.41 3.68
C ASP A 116 -5.70 2.91 3.53
N PHE A 117 -6.81 3.56 3.22
CA PHE A 117 -6.87 4.99 3.00
C PHE A 117 -7.85 5.61 4.00
N LEU A 118 -7.40 6.64 4.71
CA LEU A 118 -8.21 7.43 5.62
C LEU A 118 -8.01 8.91 5.30
N CYS A 119 -9.08 9.60 4.96
CA CYS A 119 -9.12 11.06 4.98
C CYS A 119 -9.96 11.53 6.17
N HIS A 120 -9.37 12.36 7.01
CA HIS A 120 -10.02 12.93 8.18
C HIS A 120 -10.18 14.45 8.02
N ASN A 121 -11.22 15.00 8.64
CA ASN A 121 -11.55 16.43 8.63
C ASN A 121 -11.62 17.04 7.22
N VAL A 122 -12.32 16.35 6.31
CA VAL A 122 -12.37 16.73 4.90
C VAL A 122 -13.25 17.95 4.65
N LYS A 123 -12.63 19.11 4.43
CA LYS A 123 -13.34 20.36 4.09
C LYS A 123 -13.28 20.63 2.61
N ARG A 124 -14.38 21.10 2.02
CA ARG A 124 -14.40 21.54 0.63
C ARG A 124 -13.88 22.98 0.57
N ILE A 125 -12.94 23.25 -0.33
CA ILE A 125 -12.46 24.61 -0.60
C ILE A 125 -12.73 24.97 -2.05
N GLU A 126 -12.86 26.26 -2.35
CA GLU A 126 -12.95 26.74 -3.73
C GLU A 126 -11.60 27.36 -4.12
N MET A 127 -11.04 26.90 -5.24
CA MET A 127 -9.75 27.38 -5.75
C MET A 127 -9.89 27.70 -7.23
N VAL A 128 -9.32 28.82 -7.67
CA VAL A 128 -9.24 29.14 -9.10
C VAL A 128 -7.92 28.60 -9.62
N HIS A 129 -7.97 27.60 -10.50
CA HIS A 129 -6.81 27.04 -11.18
C HIS A 129 -6.97 27.28 -12.69
N GLN A 130 -6.01 27.99 -13.30
CA GLN A 130 -6.04 28.32 -14.74
C GLN A 130 -7.35 29.00 -15.19
N GLY A 131 -7.88 29.94 -14.40
CA GLY A 131 -9.13 30.64 -14.70
C GLY A 131 -10.41 29.81 -14.55
N ARG A 132 -10.30 28.52 -14.18
CA ARG A 132 -11.44 27.65 -13.86
C ARG A 132 -11.58 27.50 -12.35
N LYS A 133 -12.80 27.63 -11.85
CA LYS A 133 -13.13 27.32 -10.45
C LYS A 133 -13.15 25.81 -10.27
N VAL A 134 -12.29 25.30 -9.40
CA VAL A 134 -12.23 23.90 -8.97
C VAL A 134 -12.60 23.85 -7.49
N LYS A 135 -13.31 22.78 -7.07
CA LYS A 135 -13.73 22.60 -5.68
C LYS A 135 -13.01 21.39 -5.03
N PRO A 136 -11.69 21.47 -4.78
CA PRO A 136 -10.97 20.36 -4.17
C PRO A 136 -11.32 20.23 -2.68
N PHE A 137 -10.84 19.14 -2.09
CA PHE A 137 -10.95 18.88 -0.68
C PHE A 137 -9.62 19.18 0.01
N ILE A 138 -9.65 19.71 1.23
CA ILE A 138 -8.49 19.81 2.11
C ILE A 138 -8.76 18.96 3.35
N GLY A 139 -7.79 18.15 3.75
CA GLY A 139 -7.93 17.27 4.90
C GLY A 139 -6.61 16.61 5.27
N ASP A 140 -6.66 15.84 6.35
CA ASP A 140 -5.55 15.01 6.79
C ASP A 140 -5.68 13.64 6.12
N VAL A 141 -4.75 13.32 5.24
CA VAL A 141 -4.71 12.07 4.48
C VAL A 141 -3.74 11.12 5.17
N THR A 142 -4.20 9.93 5.49
CA THR A 142 -3.39 8.84 6.00
C THR A 142 -3.54 7.62 5.11
N VAL A 143 -2.40 7.06 4.67
CA VAL A 143 -2.36 5.88 3.82
C VAL A 143 -1.44 4.86 4.43
N TRP A 144 -1.94 3.64 4.60
CA TRP A 144 -1.17 2.48 5.02
C TRP A 144 -0.99 1.57 3.83
N ILE A 145 0.25 1.21 3.54
CA ILE A 145 0.59 0.29 2.47
C ILE A 145 1.33 -0.87 3.11
N VAL A 146 0.77 -2.07 2.95
CA VAL A 146 1.29 -3.31 3.52
C VAL A 146 1.36 -4.36 2.43
N SER A 147 2.57 -4.84 2.14
CA SER A 147 2.78 -5.95 1.22
C SER A 147 3.16 -7.21 1.97
N ILE A 148 2.49 -8.30 1.65
CA ILE A 148 2.62 -9.59 2.31
C ILE A 148 2.96 -10.65 1.26
N LEU A 149 3.92 -11.49 1.60
CA LEU A 149 4.21 -12.71 0.86
C LEU A 149 3.50 -13.87 1.58
N GLU A 150 2.39 -14.32 1.00
CA GLU A 150 1.65 -15.47 1.48
C GLU A 150 2.34 -16.76 1.04
N LEU A 151 2.61 -17.62 2.03
CA LEU A 151 3.21 -18.93 1.85
C LEU A 151 2.11 -20.00 1.87
N ASP A 152 2.30 -21.08 1.11
CA ASP A 152 1.38 -22.22 1.08
C ASP A 152 -0.04 -21.85 0.67
N TYR A 153 -0.19 -20.93 -0.30
CA TYR A 153 -1.49 -20.45 -0.77
C TYR A 153 -2.46 -21.58 -1.18
N CYS A 154 -1.96 -22.67 -1.76
CA CYS A 154 -2.78 -23.83 -2.14
C CYS A 154 -3.05 -24.83 -1.01
N GLY A 155 -2.58 -24.57 0.22
CA GLY A 155 -2.78 -25.45 1.38
C GLY A 155 -2.20 -26.85 1.19
N TRP A 156 -1.03 -26.96 0.55
CA TRP A 156 -0.40 -28.25 0.24
C TRP A 156 -0.01 -29.01 1.50
N PHE A 157 0.35 -28.30 2.57
CA PHE A 157 0.86 -28.92 3.78
C PHE A 157 -0.14 -29.04 4.94
N GLU A 158 -1.35 -28.48 4.82
CA GLU A 158 -2.35 -28.51 5.90
C GLU A 158 -3.03 -29.89 6.10
N LYS A 159 -2.86 -30.83 5.16
CA LYS A 159 -3.68 -32.04 5.10
C LYS A 159 -3.15 -33.27 5.87
N SER A 160 -1.93 -33.26 6.41
CA SER A 160 -1.43 -34.43 7.15
C SER A 160 -0.30 -34.10 8.15
N GLY A 161 -0.35 -34.69 9.35
CA GLY A 161 0.65 -34.42 10.40
C GLY A 161 2.09 -34.86 10.09
N ILE A 162 2.28 -35.76 9.10
CA ILE A 162 3.62 -36.12 8.59
C ILE A 162 4.17 -35.00 7.68
N MET A 163 3.28 -34.26 6.99
CA MET A 163 3.69 -33.16 6.13
C MET A 163 4.28 -31.98 6.91
N ASP A 164 3.98 -31.80 8.19
CA ASP A 164 4.55 -30.68 8.97
C ASP A 164 6.07 -30.76 9.12
N ILE A 165 6.60 -31.97 9.37
CA ILE A 165 8.05 -32.21 9.48
C ILE A 165 8.72 -32.01 8.12
N ILE A 166 8.10 -32.54 7.06
CA ILE A 166 8.60 -32.38 5.68
C ILE A 166 8.53 -30.92 5.26
N LYS A 167 7.46 -30.20 5.60
CA LYS A 167 7.24 -28.77 5.33
C LYS A 167 8.37 -27.97 5.93
N GLU A 168 8.67 -28.17 7.20
CA GLU A 168 9.71 -27.42 7.89
C GLU A 168 11.08 -27.62 7.21
N TYR A 169 11.44 -28.88 6.92
CA TYR A 169 12.70 -29.18 6.24
C TYR A 169 12.76 -28.59 4.82
N PHE A 170 11.68 -28.76 4.05
CA PHE A 170 11.58 -28.34 2.66
C PHE A 170 11.60 -26.81 2.52
N VAL A 171 10.83 -26.11 3.34
CA VAL A 171 10.81 -24.64 3.39
C VAL A 171 12.17 -24.09 3.81
N ARG A 172 12.76 -24.64 4.88
CA ARG A 172 14.06 -24.16 5.40
C ARG A 172 15.22 -24.40 4.43
N ARG A 173 15.20 -25.51 3.68
CA ARG A 173 16.35 -25.93 2.86
C ARG A 173 16.24 -25.58 1.39
N ILE A 174 15.07 -25.74 0.78
CA ILE A 174 14.88 -25.59 -0.67
C ILE A 174 14.34 -24.20 -0.99
N TYR A 175 13.27 -23.79 -0.29
CA TYR A 175 12.56 -22.55 -0.64
C TYR A 175 13.10 -21.30 0.04
N LYS A 176 13.94 -21.42 1.08
CA LYS A 176 14.48 -20.26 1.81
C LYS A 176 15.12 -19.19 0.92
N ARG A 177 15.86 -19.60 -0.13
CA ARG A 177 16.47 -18.65 -1.06
C ARG A 177 15.39 -17.96 -1.91
N ASN A 178 14.50 -18.73 -2.53
CA ASN A 178 13.44 -18.20 -3.38
C ASN A 178 12.49 -17.29 -2.60
N ILE A 179 12.08 -17.67 -1.38
CA ILE A 179 11.24 -16.84 -0.51
C ILE A 179 11.91 -15.48 -0.26
N ARG A 180 13.21 -15.48 0.05
CA ARG A 180 13.95 -14.24 0.32
C ARG A 180 14.09 -13.37 -0.94
N GLU A 181 14.31 -13.98 -2.10
CA GLU A 181 14.35 -13.27 -3.39
C GLU A 181 13.01 -12.58 -3.67
N HIS A 182 11.91 -13.30 -3.52
CA HIS A 182 10.55 -12.78 -3.70
C HIS A 182 10.16 -11.73 -2.65
N GLU A 183 10.57 -11.89 -1.39
CA GLU A 183 10.38 -10.86 -0.35
C GLU A 183 11.09 -9.55 -0.76
N VAL A 184 12.33 -9.63 -1.24
CA VAL A 184 13.11 -8.47 -1.70
C VAL A 184 12.46 -7.82 -2.92
N GLU A 185 11.97 -8.62 -3.87
CA GLU A 185 11.26 -8.13 -5.04
C GLU A 185 9.96 -7.41 -4.66
N LEU A 186 9.10 -8.04 -3.86
CA LEU A 186 7.84 -7.45 -3.39
C LEU A 186 8.08 -6.17 -2.59
N ARG A 187 9.14 -6.14 -1.77
CA ARG A 187 9.57 -4.92 -1.07
C ARG A 187 9.95 -3.81 -2.05
N ARG A 188 10.70 -4.11 -3.12
CA ARG A 188 11.10 -3.12 -4.14
C ARG A 188 9.90 -2.56 -4.89
N ILE A 189 8.97 -3.41 -5.30
CA ILE A 189 7.74 -3.00 -5.99
C ILE A 189 6.93 -2.07 -5.09
N THR A 190 6.68 -2.48 -3.86
CA THR A 190 5.86 -1.71 -2.91
C THR A 190 6.53 -0.40 -2.49
N THR A 191 7.86 -0.39 -2.36
CA THR A 191 8.62 0.84 -2.08
C THR A 191 8.49 1.83 -3.25
N ARG A 192 8.61 1.35 -4.50
CA ARG A 192 8.43 2.19 -5.69
C ARG A 192 7.03 2.78 -5.74
N TYR A 193 5.99 1.96 -5.54
CA TYR A 193 4.61 2.44 -5.47
C TYR A 193 4.44 3.50 -4.38
N ALA A 194 4.99 3.27 -3.18
CA ALA A 194 4.93 4.25 -2.10
C ALA A 194 5.64 5.57 -2.47
N GLU A 195 6.77 5.52 -3.16
CA GLU A 195 7.47 6.73 -3.63
C GLU A 195 6.68 7.49 -4.72
N ASP A 196 6.13 6.76 -5.70
CA ASP A 196 5.30 7.34 -6.76
C ASP A 196 4.01 7.95 -6.18
N PHE A 197 3.41 7.28 -5.20
CA PHE A 197 2.25 7.79 -4.46
C PHE A 197 2.57 9.08 -3.69
N LYS A 198 3.72 9.12 -3.01
CA LYS A 198 4.21 10.33 -2.33
C LYS A 198 4.40 11.48 -3.33
N HIS A 199 4.99 11.18 -4.49
CA HIS A 199 5.17 12.16 -5.56
C HIS A 199 3.82 12.67 -6.09
N PHE A 200 2.86 11.79 -6.31
CA PHE A 200 1.51 12.15 -6.79
C PHE A 200 0.76 13.08 -5.84
N ILE A 201 0.80 12.82 -4.52
CA ILE A 201 0.17 13.71 -3.53
C ILE A 201 0.89 15.07 -3.44
N GLY A 202 2.06 15.21 -4.07
CA GLY A 202 2.83 16.44 -4.02
C GLY A 202 3.54 16.57 -2.67
N MET A 203 4.06 15.47 -2.13
CA MET A 203 5.18 15.59 -1.19
C MET A 203 6.34 16.23 -1.94
N LEU A 204 6.40 17.56 -1.86
CA LEU A 204 7.60 18.32 -2.15
C LEU A 204 8.75 17.60 -1.43
N ARG A 205 9.77 17.17 -2.17
CA ARG A 205 11.05 16.90 -1.52
C ARG A 205 11.36 18.15 -0.69
N PRO A 206 11.79 18.02 0.57
CA PRO A 206 12.36 19.16 1.31
C PRO A 206 13.55 19.82 0.59
N SER A 207 14.01 19.27 -0.54
CA SER A 207 15.08 19.84 -1.38
C SER A 207 14.62 20.92 -2.36
N GLU A 208 13.32 21.25 -2.44
CA GLU A 208 12.83 22.43 -3.16
C GLU A 208 12.08 23.38 -2.23
N GLU A 209 12.71 23.74 -1.11
CA GLU A 209 12.74 25.17 -0.81
C GLU A 209 13.28 25.83 -2.08
N ARG A 210 12.40 26.46 -2.86
CA ARG A 210 12.81 27.27 -4.01
C ARG A 210 13.99 28.11 -3.54
N LYS A 211 15.20 27.88 -4.07
CA LYS A 211 16.25 28.90 -4.02
C LYS A 211 15.56 30.18 -4.47
N MET A 212 15.46 31.17 -3.59
CA MET A 212 14.92 32.47 -3.96
C MET A 212 15.75 32.91 -5.17
N ILE A 213 15.12 33.06 -6.33
CA ILE A 213 15.81 33.42 -7.58
C ILE A 213 16.48 34.79 -7.44
N HIS A 214 16.10 35.57 -6.43
CA HIS A 214 16.72 36.84 -6.09
C HIS A 214 17.27 36.80 -4.66
N PRO A 215 18.58 37.08 -4.44
CA PRO A 215 19.07 37.40 -3.11
C PRO A 215 18.36 38.67 -2.62
N GLN A 216 17.89 38.67 -1.37
CA GLN A 216 17.41 39.90 -0.74
C GLN A 216 18.57 40.90 -0.76
N LYS A 217 18.44 41.97 -1.53
CA LYS A 217 19.33 43.13 -1.41
C LYS A 217 19.06 43.73 -0.04
N GLY A 218 19.94 43.41 0.91
CA GLY A 218 20.00 44.14 2.17
C GLY A 218 20.28 45.60 1.88
N PHE A 219 19.43 46.47 2.40
CA PHE A 219 19.66 47.91 2.39
C PHE A 219 20.83 48.22 3.33
N TYR A 220 21.92 48.72 2.76
CA TYR A 220 22.96 49.50 3.44
C TYR A 220 23.28 50.71 2.59
#